data_AF-A0A1E7DRZ4-F1
#
_entry.id   AF-A0A1E7DRZ4-F1
#
_cell.length_a   1.000
_cell.length_b   1.000
_cell.length_c   1.000
_cell.angle_alpha   90.00
_cell.angle_beta   90.00
_cell.angle_gamma   90.00
#
_symmetry.space_group_name_H-M   'P 1'
#
loop_
_entity.id
_entity.type
_entity.pdbx_description
1 polymer ?
#
loop_
_entity_poly.entity_id
_entity_poly.type
_entity_poly.pdbx_seq_one_letter_code
_entity_poly.pdbx_strand_id
1 'polypeptide(L)' 'MEAKPYVLKYGEQYLRSNKGTGSVHLTSRLVEADHFKSQKSARIFVRSLMANSKGYMIDSKIKVNNVKIFQ' A
#
# COMPACT_ATOMS: atom_id res chain seq x y z
N MET A 1 -19.96 14.83 5.22
CA MET A 1 -18.91 14.64 4.19
C MET A 1 -18.21 13.32 4.49
N GLU A 2 -18.27 12.33 3.60
CA GLU A 2 -17.43 11.13 3.75
C GLU A 2 -15.97 11.55 3.65
N ALA A 3 -15.18 11.23 4.67
CA ALA A 3 -13.74 11.46 4.64
C ALA A 3 -13.14 10.58 3.53
N LYS A 4 -12.44 11.21 2.58
CA LYS A 4 -11.75 10.46 1.52
C LYS A 4 -10.75 9.48 2.15
N PRO A 5 -10.76 8.20 1.72
CA PRO A 5 -9.85 7.19 2.24
C PRO A 5 -8.40 7.51 1.89
N TYR A 6 -7.47 7.01 2.69
CA TYR A 6 -6.04 7.12 2.41
C TYR A 6 -5.59 5.95 1.54
N VAL A 7 -4.71 6.21 0.58
CA VAL A 7 -4.10 5.20 -0.29
C VAL A 7 -2.58 5.30 -0.26
N LEU A 8 -1.92 4.25 -0.74
CA LEU A 8 -0.47 4.16 -0.81
C LEU A 8 -0.02 4.28 -2.26
N LYS A 9 0.94 5.17 -2.55
CA LYS A 9 1.48 5.42 -3.89
C LYS A 9 2.97 5.12 -3.98
N TYR A 10 3.39 4.64 -5.14
CA TYR A 10 4.79 4.55 -5.57
C TYR A 10 4.92 5.13 -6.97
N GLY A 11 5.53 6.32 -7.08
CA GLY A 11 5.45 7.13 -8.30
C GLY A 11 3.99 7.48 -8.62
N GLU A 12 3.59 7.22 -9.87
CA GLU A 12 2.22 7.45 -10.36
C GLU A 12 1.25 6.29 -10.05
N GLN A 13 1.76 5.16 -9.55
CA GLN A 13 0.96 3.96 -9.28
C GLN A 13 0.55 3.85 -7.81
N TYR A 14 -0.45 3.02 -7.55
CA TYR A 14 -0.95 2.71 -6.21
C TYR A 14 -0.51 1.32 -5.77
N LEU A 15 -0.37 1.09 -4.47
CA LEU A 15 -0.17 -0.24 -3.91
C LEU A 15 -1.50 -0.96 -3.77
N ARG A 16 -1.49 -2.24 -4.11
CA ARG A 16 -2.58 -3.19 -3.89
C ARG A 16 -2.01 -4.43 -3.21
N SER A 17 -2.58 -4.81 -2.08
CA SER A 17 -2.32 -6.09 -1.44
C SER A 17 -3.36 -7.13 -1.83
N ASN A 18 -2.92 -8.37 -2.05
CA ASN A 18 -3.80 -9.51 -2.13
C ASN A 18 -3.76 -10.23 -0.78
N LYS A 19 -4.83 -10.11 0.00
CA LYS A 19 -4.93 -10.68 1.35
C LYS A 19 -4.88 -12.21 1.37
N GLY A 20 -5.28 -12.88 0.29
CA GLY A 20 -5.26 -14.35 0.22
C GLY A 20 -3.84 -14.91 0.05
N THR A 21 -2.99 -14.21 -0.70
CA THR A 21 -1.62 -14.65 -1.02
C THR A 21 -0.54 -13.90 -0.24
N GLY A 22 -0.88 -12.82 0.44
CA GLY A 22 0.10 -11.94 1.08
C GLY A 22 1.00 -11.22 0.08
N SER A 23 0.59 -11.09 -1.19
CA SER A 23 1.39 -10.41 -2.21
C SER A 23 1.04 -8.93 -2.32
N VAL A 24 2.03 -8.10 -2.66
CA VAL A 24 1.89 -6.65 -2.80
C VAL A 24 2.38 -6.22 -4.16
N HIS A 25 1.51 -5.54 -4.91
CA HIS A 25 1.73 -5.17 -6.30
C HIS A 25 1.44 -3.68 -6.53
N LEU A 26 1.86 -3.17 -7.70
CA LEU A 26 1.46 -1.86 -8.19
C LEU A 26 0.26 -1.97 -9.15
N THR A 27 -0.70 -1.05 -9.02
CA THR A 27 -1.82 -0.88 -9.94
C THR A 27 -1.92 0.58 -10.38
N SER A 28 -2.36 0.83 -11.61
CA SER A 28 -2.72 2.18 -12.08
C SER A 28 -4.15 2.57 -11.69
N ARG A 29 -4.95 1.61 -11.21
CA ARG A 29 -6.38 1.80 -10.90
C ARG A 29 -6.56 2.09 -9.42
N LEU A 30 -7.00 3.31 -9.09
CA LEU A 30 -7.30 3.71 -7.71
C LEU A 30 -8.31 2.76 -7.05
N VAL A 31 -9.31 2.29 -7.78
CA VAL A 31 -10.37 1.40 -7.28
C VAL A 31 -9.83 0.07 -6.75
N GLU A 32 -8.70 -0.39 -7.29
CA GLU A 32 -8.06 -1.65 -6.92
C GLU A 32 -7.01 -1.48 -5.80
N ALA A 33 -6.71 -0.25 -5.41
CA ALA A 33 -5.72 0.05 -4.39
C ALA A 33 -6.20 -0.33 -2.99
N ASP A 34 -5.25 -0.50 -2.07
CA ASP A 34 -5.59 -0.60 -0.66
C ASP A 34 -6.07 0.75 -0.11
N HIS A 35 -7.26 0.75 0.48
CA HIS A 35 -7.89 1.91 1.09
C HIS A 35 -7.85 1.81 2.61
N PHE A 36 -7.34 2.87 3.24
CA PHE A 36 -7.14 2.97 4.67
C PHE A 36 -8.05 4.03 5.26
N LYS A 37 -8.70 3.71 6.38
CA LYS A 37 -9.60 4.64 7.09
C LYS A 37 -8.87 5.84 7.70
N SER A 38 -7.56 5.76 7.86
CA SER A 38 -6.73 6.83 8.43
C SER A 38 -5.29 6.78 7.92
N GLN A 39 -4.61 7.93 7.96
CA GLN A 39 -3.17 8.01 7.69
C GLN A 39 -2.37 7.09 8.65
N LYS A 40 -2.80 6.97 9.92
CA LYS A 40 -2.17 6.10 10.91
C LYS A 40 -2.22 4.63 10.48
N SER A 41 -3.38 4.14 10.02
CA SER A 41 -3.50 2.76 9.53
C SER A 41 -2.63 2.50 8.29
N ALA A 42 -2.55 3.47 7.36
CA ALA A 42 -1.68 3.36 6.19
C ALA A 42 -0.19 3.28 6.59
N ARG A 43 0.24 4.11 7.57
CA ARG A 43 1.61 4.06 8.12
C ARG A 43 1.94 2.71 8.77
N ILE A 44 1.00 2.17 9.55
CA ILE A 44 1.19 0.87 10.21
C ILE A 44 1.41 -0.22 9.15
N PHE A 45 0.59 -0.24 8.10
CA PHE A 45 0.75 -1.20 7.01
C PHE A 45 2.12 -1.08 6.33
N VAL A 46 2.55 0.13 5.94
CA VAL A 46 3.88 0.33 5.34
C VAL A 46 4.99 -0.16 6.27
N ARG A 47 4.91 0.11 7.58
CA ARG A 47 5.87 -0.41 8.56
C ARG A 47 5.89 -1.92 8.62
N SER A 48 4.72 -2.58 8.57
CA SER A 48 4.63 -4.04 8.53
C SER A 48 5.31 -4.62 7.29
N LEU A 49 5.17 -3.98 6.12
CA LEU A 49 5.88 -4.39 4.90
C LEU A 49 7.40 -4.31 5.05
N MET A 50 7.92 -3.27 5.72
CA MET A 50 9.37 -3.13 5.94
C MET A 50 9.89 -4.12 6.99
N ALA A 51 9.18 -4.27 8.11
CA ALA A 51 9.62 -5.11 9.23
C ALA A 51 9.51 -6.60 8.92
N ASN A 52 8.52 -6.98 8.11
CA ASN A 52 8.20 -8.38 7.84
C ASN A 52 8.19 -8.68 6.34
N SER A 53 9.18 -8.16 5.62
CA SER A 53 9.29 -8.31 4.15
C SER A 53 9.35 -9.76 3.67
N LYS A 54 9.76 -10.71 4.53
CA LYS A 54 9.71 -12.15 4.23
C LYS A 54 8.30 -12.75 4.32
N GLY A 55 7.39 -12.10 5.04
CA GLY A 55 5.98 -12.49 5.15
C GLY A 55 5.10 -11.96 4.03
N TYR A 56 5.65 -11.12 3.14
CA TYR A 56 4.95 -10.57 2.00
C TYR A 56 5.70 -10.88 0.71
N MET A 57 4.99 -11.28 -0.35
CA MET A 57 5.56 -11.35 -1.70
C MET A 57 5.41 -9.98 -2.35
N ILE A 58 6.41 -9.12 -2.16
CA ILE A 58 6.40 -7.74 -2.67
C ILE A 58 7.07 -7.72 -4.04
N ASP A 59 6.40 -7.15 -5.05
CA ASP A 59 7.01 -6.92 -6.37
C ASP A 59 8.38 -6.24 -6.22
N SER A 60 9.43 -6.81 -6.82
CA SER A 60 10.82 -6.34 -6.66
C SER A 60 11.06 -4.88 -7.06
N LYS A 61 10.19 -4.31 -7.91
CA LYS A 61 10.18 -2.89 -8.29
C LYS A 61 9.73 -1.94 -7.17
N ILE A 62 9.06 -2.44 -6.14
CA ILE A 62 8.54 -1.62 -5.04
C ILE A 62 9.64 -1.42 -4.00
N LYS A 63 10.22 -0.22 -4.00
CA LYS A 63 11.06 0.23 -2.88
C LYS A 63 10.16 0.83 -1.80
N VAL A 64 9.86 0.05 -0.76
CA VAL A 64 8.86 0.39 0.27
C VAL A 64 9.16 1.73 0.97
N ASN A 65 10.44 2.08 1.12
CA ASN A 65 10.88 3.38 1.66
C ASN A 65 10.46 4.59 0.81
N ASN A 66 10.12 4.39 -0.47
CA ASN A 66 9.64 5.45 -1.37
C ASN A 66 8.11 5.49 -1.47
N VAL A 67 7.39 4.64 -0.73
CA VAL A 67 5.92 4.63 -0.72
C VAL A 67 5.41 5.85 0.04
N LYS A 68 4.49 6.60 -0.58
CA LYS A 68 3.86 7.79 -0.02
C LYS A 68 2.40 7.50 0.34
N ILE A 69 1.90 8.16 1.39
CA ILE A 69 0.48 8.11 1.76
C ILE A 69 -0.21 9.33 1.14
N PHE A 70 -1.31 9.09 0.44
CA PHE A 70 -2.11 10.10 -0.25
C PHE A 70 -3.57 10.02 0.22
N GLN A 71 -4.32 11.13 0.12
CA GLN A 71 -5.74 11.22 0.52
C GLN A 71 -6.59 11.71 -0.66
#